data_AF-A0AB39BM60-F1
#
_entry.id   AF-A0AB39BM60-F1
#
_cell.length_a   1.000
_cell.length_b   1.000
_cell.length_c   1.000
_cell.angle_alpha   90.00
_cell.angle_beta   90.00
_cell.angle_gamma   90.00
#
_symmetry.space_group_name_H-M   'P 1'
#
loop_
_entity.id
_entity.type
_entity.pdbx_description
1 polymer ?
#
loop_
_entity_poly.entity_id
_entity_poly.type
_entity_poly.pdbx_seq_one_letter_code
_entity_poly.pdbx_strand_id
1 'polypeptide(L)'
;MPASAAPREEFARLVVDWFTVHARDLPWRRPGFPPWGTLVSEFMLQQTPVVRVIPRLEEWLRRWPTPADLAAEPPGEAVRAWESLGYPRRALRLHACAVAIAERHDNAVPDDVDALLDLPGVGDYTARAVAVFAFGSRHPVVDTNIRRVIARAVDGLPDAPAPNARRDLPAMTALLPASDDDAARFNAGMMELGALVCTARSPKCESCPLASVCAWRAAGYPETEVARRPVQKKYEGSDRQARGVVLRELRAVDGPVRHERLRAALPEAARLGRALEGLLADGLVVAVGDDLYALP
;
A
#
# COMPACT_ATOMS: atom_id res chain seq x y z
N MET A 1 -19.51 -2.54 32.74
CA MET A 1 -18.66 -1.41 33.17
C MET A 1 -17.77 -1.04 32.01
N PRO A 2 -17.63 0.23 31.62
CA PRO A 2 -16.65 0.58 30.61
C PRO A 2 -15.27 0.21 31.17
N ALA A 3 -14.48 -0.57 30.42
CA ALA A 3 -13.07 -0.77 30.74
C ALA A 3 -12.44 0.62 30.98
N SER A 4 -11.64 0.79 32.03
CA SER A 4 -11.12 2.12 32.38
C SER A 4 -10.38 2.73 31.19
N ALA A 5 -10.50 4.04 31.00
CA ALA A 5 -9.87 4.77 29.89
C ALA A 5 -8.33 4.86 30.05
N ALA A 6 -7.85 4.87 31.30
CA ALA A 6 -6.43 5.09 31.62
C ALA A 6 -5.45 4.07 30.98
N PRO A 7 -5.71 2.75 30.95
CA PRO A 7 -4.86 1.79 30.23
C PRO A 7 -4.78 2.03 28.72
N ARG A 8 -5.82 2.59 28.10
CA ARG A 8 -5.85 2.89 26.65
C ARG A 8 -5.07 4.17 26.34
N GLU A 9 -5.20 5.19 27.19
CA GLU A 9 -4.42 6.43 27.08
C GLU A 9 -2.93 6.17 27.29
N GLU A 10 -2.57 5.33 28.27
CA GLU A 10 -1.18 4.94 28.48
C GLU A 10 -0.61 4.18 27.27
N PHE A 11 -1.37 3.22 26.72
CA PHE A 11 -0.98 2.50 25.52
C PHE A 11 -0.67 3.46 24.37
N ALA A 12 -1.58 4.41 24.11
CA ALA A 12 -1.42 5.35 23.01
C ALA A 12 -0.23 6.29 23.22
N ARG A 13 -0.06 6.80 24.45
CA ARG A 13 1.07 7.64 24.83
C ARG A 13 2.41 6.92 24.63
N LEU A 14 2.54 5.66 25.06
CA LEU A 14 3.77 4.87 24.86
C LEU A 14 4.16 4.75 23.38
N VAL A 15 3.18 4.58 22.49
CA VAL A 15 3.42 4.50 21.04
C VAL A 15 3.82 5.86 20.47
N VAL A 16 3.11 6.93 20.84
CA VAL A 16 3.39 8.30 20.37
C VAL A 16 4.77 8.78 20.84
N ASP A 17 5.10 8.58 22.12
CA ASP A 17 6.40 8.94 22.71
C ASP A 17 7.54 8.20 21.99
N TRP A 18 7.36 6.89 21.76
CA TRP A 18 8.34 6.08 21.04
C TRP A 18 8.51 6.53 19.59
N PHE A 19 7.41 6.79 18.88
CA PHE A 19 7.44 7.20 17.47
C PHE A 19 8.13 8.54 17.28
N THR A 20 7.92 9.48 18.19
CA THR A 20 8.55 10.82 18.16
C THR A 20 10.09 10.74 18.10
N VAL A 21 10.68 9.72 18.73
CA VAL A 21 12.14 9.53 18.78
C VAL A 21 12.65 8.58 17.68
N HIS A 22 11.84 7.60 17.26
CA HIS A 22 12.30 6.49 16.41
C HIS A 22 11.74 6.49 14.99
N ALA A 23 10.92 7.48 14.60
CA ALA A 23 10.36 7.58 13.27
C ALA A 23 11.46 7.59 12.19
N ARG A 24 11.35 6.69 11.21
CA ARG A 24 12.15 6.79 9.98
C ARG A 24 11.82 8.08 9.25
N ASP A 25 12.86 8.74 8.75
CA ASP A 25 12.75 9.83 7.79
C ASP A 25 12.26 9.28 6.44
N LEU A 26 11.00 9.55 6.13
CA LEU A 26 10.35 9.15 4.88
C LEU A 26 9.78 10.41 4.22
N PRO A 27 9.84 10.53 2.88
CA PRO A 27 9.40 11.76 2.19
C PRO A 27 7.98 12.20 2.60
N TRP A 28 7.03 11.25 2.65
CA TRP A 28 5.63 11.50 3.00
C TRP A 28 5.36 11.79 4.49
N ARG A 29 6.37 11.78 5.34
CA ARG A 29 6.26 12.21 6.75
C ARG A 29 6.78 13.62 6.97
N ARG A 30 7.42 14.23 5.96
CA ARG A 30 8.00 15.56 6.09
C ARG A 30 6.89 16.62 6.00
N PRO A 31 6.98 17.72 6.78
CA PRO A 31 6.04 18.82 6.68
C PRO A 31 5.91 19.33 5.25
N GLY A 32 4.67 19.59 4.81
CA GLY A 32 4.39 20.11 3.47
C GLY A 32 4.40 19.07 2.35
N PHE A 33 4.53 17.78 2.65
CA PHE A 33 4.37 16.74 1.62
C PHE A 33 2.92 16.74 1.08
N PRO A 34 2.72 16.78 -0.25
CA PRO A 34 1.39 17.02 -0.81
C PRO A 34 0.46 15.82 -0.64
N PRO A 35 -0.86 16.03 -0.42
CA PRO A 35 -1.83 14.94 -0.36
C PRO A 35 -1.81 14.01 -1.58
N TRP A 36 -1.58 14.57 -2.77
CA TRP A 36 -1.36 13.79 -3.99
C TRP A 36 -0.17 12.85 -3.87
N GLY A 37 0.96 13.33 -3.34
CA GLY A 37 2.13 12.49 -3.06
C GLY A 37 1.82 11.38 -2.06
N THR A 38 1.07 11.67 -1.00
CA THR A 38 0.67 10.66 -0.01
C THR A 38 -0.17 9.57 -0.67
N LEU A 39 -1.19 9.93 -1.45
CA LEU A 39 -2.04 8.99 -2.19
C LEU A 39 -1.22 8.12 -3.16
N VAL A 40 -0.34 8.72 -3.97
CA VAL A 40 0.55 7.99 -4.89
C VAL A 40 1.43 7.01 -4.11
N SER A 41 2.00 7.44 -2.97
CA SER A 41 2.85 6.59 -2.14
C SER A 41 2.07 5.37 -1.61
N GLU A 42 0.83 5.53 -1.18
CA GLU A 42 -0.02 4.43 -0.69
C GLU A 42 -0.33 3.42 -1.80
N PHE A 43 -0.60 3.88 -3.03
CA PHE A 43 -0.72 2.98 -4.19
C PHE A 43 0.57 2.21 -4.43
N MET A 44 1.73 2.86 -4.37
CA MET A 44 3.02 2.24 -4.62
C MET A 44 3.43 1.26 -3.52
N LEU A 45 3.17 1.57 -2.24
CA LEU A 45 3.58 0.77 -1.07
C LEU A 45 2.82 -0.55 -0.92
N GLN A 46 1.70 -0.74 -1.63
CA GLN A 46 0.97 -2.01 -1.64
C GLN A 46 1.85 -3.16 -2.15
N GLN A 47 2.37 -3.98 -1.23
CA GLN A 47 3.25 -5.11 -1.55
C GLN A 47 4.57 -4.72 -2.24
N THR A 48 5.02 -3.47 -2.09
CA THR A 48 6.32 -3.01 -2.60
C THR A 48 7.15 -2.40 -1.46
N PRO A 49 8.40 -2.84 -1.24
CA PRO A 49 9.24 -2.29 -0.18
C PRO A 49 9.51 -0.78 -0.35
N VAL A 50 9.50 -0.05 0.76
CA VAL A 50 9.75 1.41 0.85
C VAL A 50 10.96 1.84 0.03
N VAL A 51 12.08 1.13 0.14
CA VAL A 51 13.34 1.46 -0.57
C VAL A 51 13.22 1.44 -2.10
N ARG A 52 12.26 0.69 -2.65
CA ARG A 52 11.96 0.66 -4.08
C ARG A 52 10.96 1.75 -4.49
N VAL A 53 10.13 2.21 -3.56
CA VAL A 53 9.08 3.20 -3.81
C VAL A 53 9.67 4.61 -3.85
N ILE A 54 10.54 4.98 -2.92
CA ILE A 54 11.07 6.35 -2.79
C ILE A 54 11.56 6.94 -4.13
N PRO A 55 12.52 6.32 -4.86
CA PRO A 55 13.02 6.92 -6.10
C PRO A 55 11.95 7.02 -7.19
N ARG A 56 10.97 6.09 -7.20
CA ARG A 56 9.88 6.12 -8.17
C ARG A 56 8.83 7.16 -7.83
N LEU A 57 8.55 7.39 -6.56
CA LEU A 57 7.67 8.45 -6.11
C LEU A 57 8.24 9.83 -6.44
N GLU A 58 9.54 10.03 -6.23
CA GLU A 58 10.23 11.28 -6.59
C GLU A 58 10.16 11.57 -8.09
N GLU A 59 10.43 10.58 -8.93
CA GLU A 59 10.30 10.68 -10.37
C GLU A 59 8.84 10.95 -10.80
N TRP A 60 7.89 10.25 -10.18
CA TRP A 60 6.46 10.39 -10.45
C TRP A 60 5.97 11.80 -10.15
N LEU A 61 6.30 12.34 -8.97
CA LEU A 61 5.86 13.68 -8.55
C LEU A 61 6.59 14.80 -9.31
N ARG A 62 7.79 14.53 -9.83
CA ARG A 62 8.46 15.46 -10.75
C ARG A 62 7.79 15.50 -12.13
N ARG A 63 7.32 14.35 -12.64
CA ARG A 63 6.64 14.26 -13.94
C ARG A 63 5.19 14.73 -13.85
N TRP A 64 4.48 14.34 -12.80
CA TRP A 64 3.07 14.64 -12.56
C TRP A 64 2.84 15.20 -11.15
N PRO A 65 3.12 16.49 -10.94
CA PRO A 65 3.00 17.15 -9.64
C PRO A 65 1.57 17.18 -9.08
N THR A 66 0.55 17.11 -9.94
CA THR A 66 -0.86 17.12 -9.55
C THR A 66 -1.64 15.96 -10.18
N PRO A 67 -2.84 15.62 -9.67
CA PRO A 67 -3.71 14.62 -10.30
C PRO A 67 -4.00 14.92 -11.77
N ALA A 68 -4.28 16.17 -12.14
CA ALA A 68 -4.59 16.59 -13.51
C ALA A 68 -3.42 16.36 -14.47
N ASP A 69 -2.17 16.53 -14.00
CA ASP A 69 -0.99 16.28 -14.83
C ASP A 69 -0.91 14.81 -15.25
N LEU A 70 -1.25 13.87 -14.35
CA LEU A 70 -1.33 12.45 -14.69
C LEU A 70 -2.59 12.13 -15.50
N ALA A 71 -3.72 12.74 -15.18
CA ALA A 71 -4.99 12.52 -15.86
C ALA A 71 -4.96 12.91 -17.35
N ALA A 72 -4.15 13.92 -17.70
CA ALA A 72 -3.98 14.39 -19.07
C ALA A 72 -3.20 13.40 -19.98
N GLU A 73 -2.51 12.42 -19.40
CA GLU A 73 -1.74 11.43 -20.15
C GLU A 73 -2.57 10.19 -20.47
N PRO A 74 -2.22 9.44 -21.53
CA PRO A 74 -2.76 8.10 -21.75
C PRO A 74 -2.45 7.18 -20.54
N PRO A 75 -3.37 6.27 -20.16
CA PRO A 75 -3.16 5.37 -19.02
C PRO A 75 -1.92 4.48 -19.18
N GLY A 76 -1.51 4.18 -20.42
CA GLY A 76 -0.28 3.47 -20.74
C GLY A 76 0.99 4.17 -20.26
N GLU A 77 1.00 5.50 -20.17
CA GLU A 77 2.14 6.25 -19.64
C GLU A 77 2.32 6.03 -18.14
N ALA A 78 1.22 5.91 -17.39
CA ALA A 78 1.25 5.49 -16.00
C ALA A 78 1.84 4.08 -15.87
N VAL A 79 1.42 3.14 -16.73
CA VAL A 79 1.96 1.76 -16.75
C VAL A 79 3.45 1.73 -17.11
N ARG A 80 3.89 2.63 -17.99
CA ARG A 80 5.30 2.80 -18.39
C ARG A 80 6.13 3.28 -17.21
N ALA A 81 5.75 4.41 -16.59
CA ALA A 81 6.43 4.98 -15.43
C ALA A 81 6.41 4.07 -14.19
N TRP A 82 5.41 3.18 -14.06
CA TRP A 82 5.34 2.20 -12.96
C TRP A 82 6.47 1.17 -12.98
N GLU A 83 7.07 0.95 -14.15
CA GLU A 83 8.18 0.05 -14.41
C GLU A 83 8.08 -1.31 -13.63
N SER A 84 9.02 -1.55 -12.71
CA SER A 84 9.25 -2.81 -12.02
C SER A 84 8.62 -2.87 -10.63
N LEU A 85 7.83 -1.87 -10.21
CA LEU A 85 7.20 -1.83 -8.88
C LEU A 85 6.27 -3.04 -8.59
N GLY A 86 5.92 -3.81 -9.62
CA GLY A 86 5.06 -4.98 -9.53
C GLY A 86 3.59 -4.60 -9.52
N TYR A 87 2.71 -5.57 -9.80
CA TYR A 87 1.26 -5.37 -9.88
C TYR A 87 0.86 -4.14 -10.72
N PRO A 88 1.20 -4.13 -12.03
CA PRO A 88 1.08 -2.95 -12.89
C PRO A 88 -0.36 -2.43 -13.06
N ARG A 89 -1.39 -3.25 -12.74
CA ARG A 89 -2.79 -2.78 -12.69
C ARG A 89 -3.00 -1.63 -11.70
N ARG A 90 -2.16 -1.52 -10.66
CA ARG A 90 -2.19 -0.39 -9.74
C ARG A 90 -1.92 0.94 -10.44
N ALA A 91 -1.08 0.95 -11.48
CA ALA A 91 -0.83 2.16 -12.26
C ALA A 91 -2.09 2.62 -13.01
N LEU A 92 -2.82 1.69 -13.63
CA LEU A 92 -4.10 1.99 -14.29
C LEU A 92 -5.15 2.49 -13.30
N ARG A 93 -5.19 1.90 -12.10
CA ARG A 93 -6.11 2.34 -11.04
C ARG A 93 -5.73 3.72 -10.49
N LEU A 94 -4.44 3.99 -10.30
CA LEU A 94 -3.96 5.31 -9.91
C LEU A 94 -4.24 6.36 -10.98
N HIS A 95 -4.08 6.04 -12.26
CA HIS A 95 -4.45 6.93 -13.36
C HIS A 95 -5.95 7.23 -13.36
N ALA A 96 -6.80 6.21 -13.28
CA ALA A 96 -8.25 6.40 -13.17
C ALA A 96 -8.64 7.19 -11.90
N CYS A 97 -7.92 7.00 -10.80
CA CYS A 97 -8.07 7.79 -9.58
C CYS A 97 -7.72 9.27 -9.81
N ALA A 98 -6.62 9.54 -10.50
CA ALA A 98 -6.18 10.89 -10.83
C ALA A 98 -7.19 11.61 -11.74
N VAL A 99 -7.72 10.92 -12.76
CA VAL A 99 -8.82 11.43 -13.61
C VAL A 99 -10.03 11.79 -12.75
N ALA A 100 -10.45 10.87 -11.88
CA ALA A 100 -11.60 11.10 -11.02
C ALA A 100 -11.41 12.28 -10.04
N ILE A 101 -10.19 12.51 -9.55
CA ILE A 101 -9.85 13.67 -8.72
C ILE A 101 -9.89 14.97 -9.54
N ALA A 102 -9.26 14.96 -10.72
CA ALA A 102 -9.23 16.11 -11.61
C ALA A 102 -10.63 16.57 -12.04
N GLU A 103 -11.53 15.62 -12.34
CA GLU A 103 -12.88 15.91 -12.84
C GLU A 103 -13.90 16.22 -11.75
N ARG A 104 -13.84 15.53 -10.59
CA ARG A 104 -14.90 15.57 -9.58
C ARG A 104 -14.54 16.35 -8.30
N HIS A 105 -13.27 16.70 -8.12
CA HIS A 105 -12.75 17.28 -6.88
C HIS A 105 -11.82 18.49 -7.14
N ASP A 106 -12.03 19.21 -8.24
CA ASP A 106 -11.28 20.43 -8.58
C ASP A 106 -9.75 20.24 -8.53
N ASN A 107 -9.27 19.06 -8.96
CA ASN A 107 -7.86 18.67 -8.93
C ASN A 107 -7.23 18.59 -7.52
N ALA A 108 -8.04 18.55 -6.46
CA ALA A 108 -7.60 18.40 -5.08
C ALA A 108 -7.97 17.00 -4.56
N VAL A 109 -7.01 16.32 -3.91
CA VAL A 109 -7.32 15.06 -3.21
C VAL A 109 -8.32 15.37 -2.09
N PRO A 110 -9.47 14.68 -2.01
CA PRO A 110 -10.43 14.91 -0.94
C PRO A 110 -9.86 14.47 0.42
N ASP A 111 -10.26 15.17 1.49
CA ASP A 111 -9.80 14.92 2.87
C ASP A 111 -10.75 14.03 3.68
N ASP A 112 -11.98 13.83 3.19
CA ASP A 112 -12.98 12.99 3.80
C ASP A 112 -12.90 11.51 3.32
N VAL A 113 -13.14 10.59 4.25
CA VAL A 113 -12.98 9.15 3.99
C VAL A 113 -13.99 8.62 2.97
N ASP A 114 -15.20 9.16 2.93
CA ASP A 114 -16.26 8.66 2.06
C ASP A 114 -15.98 9.02 0.59
N ALA A 115 -15.58 10.27 0.32
CA ALA A 115 -15.12 10.69 -1.00
C ALA A 115 -13.85 9.96 -1.43
N LEU A 116 -12.91 9.72 -0.51
CA LEU A 116 -11.74 8.90 -0.79
C LEU A 116 -12.11 7.46 -1.18
N LEU A 117 -13.10 6.85 -0.50
CA LEU A 117 -13.60 5.51 -0.82
C LEU A 117 -14.28 5.44 -2.19
N ASP A 118 -14.87 6.55 -2.65
CA ASP A 118 -15.49 6.67 -3.97
C ASP A 118 -14.47 6.84 -5.12
N LEU A 119 -13.17 6.92 -4.82
CA LEU A 119 -12.11 6.99 -5.82
C LEU A 119 -11.70 5.59 -6.35
N PRO A 120 -11.49 5.45 -7.68
CA PRO A 120 -11.04 4.19 -8.27
C PRO A 120 -9.77 3.60 -7.63
N GLY A 121 -9.88 2.37 -7.13
CA GLY A 121 -8.74 1.65 -6.56
C GLY A 121 -8.34 2.06 -5.13
N VAL A 122 -9.10 2.96 -4.52
CA VAL A 122 -8.98 3.29 -3.09
C VAL A 122 -9.93 2.38 -2.30
N GLY A 123 -9.41 1.75 -1.24
CA GLY A 123 -10.21 0.96 -0.30
C GLY A 123 -10.02 1.48 1.13
N ASP A 124 -10.69 0.84 2.11
CA ASP A 124 -10.70 1.25 3.52
C ASP A 124 -9.34 1.67 4.08
N TYR A 125 -8.30 0.87 3.82
CA TYR A 125 -6.96 1.19 4.29
C TYR A 125 -6.43 2.48 3.66
N THR A 126 -6.44 2.58 2.33
CA THR A 126 -5.85 3.73 1.61
C THR A 126 -6.64 5.01 1.88
N ALA A 127 -7.97 4.96 1.92
CA ALA A 127 -8.79 6.13 2.25
C ALA A 127 -8.43 6.70 3.62
N ARG A 128 -8.35 5.83 4.64
CA ARG A 128 -8.05 6.27 6.00
C ARG A 128 -6.58 6.66 6.17
N ALA A 129 -5.67 5.97 5.50
CA ALA A 129 -4.25 6.32 5.50
C ALA A 129 -4.04 7.72 4.90
N VAL A 130 -4.71 8.05 3.79
CA VAL A 130 -4.63 9.39 3.19
C VAL A 130 -5.27 10.44 4.11
N ALA A 131 -6.49 10.21 4.59
CA ALA A 131 -7.17 11.13 5.53
C ALA A 131 -6.29 11.45 6.76
N VAL A 132 -5.63 10.44 7.32
CA VAL A 132 -4.77 10.61 8.51
C VAL A 132 -3.42 11.22 8.16
N PHE A 133 -2.70 10.67 7.19
CA PHE A 133 -1.29 11.05 6.95
C PHE A 133 -1.12 12.29 6.09
N ALA A 134 -2.11 12.64 5.26
CA ALA A 134 -2.08 13.87 4.48
C ALA A 134 -2.81 15.03 5.18
N PHE A 135 -3.92 14.76 5.87
CA PHE A 135 -4.80 15.80 6.41
C PHE A 135 -4.88 15.84 7.93
N GLY A 136 -4.28 14.87 8.63
CA GLY A 136 -4.30 14.83 10.10
C GLY A 136 -5.64 14.37 10.70
N SER A 137 -6.60 13.94 9.88
CA SER A 137 -7.94 13.56 10.34
C SER A 137 -7.90 12.38 11.31
N ARG A 138 -8.72 12.41 12.36
CA ARG A 138 -8.79 11.34 13.36
C ARG A 138 -9.58 10.13 12.87
N HIS A 139 -8.90 9.22 12.15
CA HIS A 139 -9.46 7.94 11.72
C HIS A 139 -8.60 6.73 12.11
N PRO A 140 -9.21 5.55 12.31
CA PRO A 140 -8.46 4.30 12.53
C PRO A 140 -7.81 3.84 11.23
N VAL A 141 -6.50 3.59 11.23
CA VAL A 141 -5.80 2.94 10.11
C VAL A 141 -5.39 1.54 10.55
N VAL A 142 -5.71 0.52 9.76
CA VAL A 142 -5.30 -0.86 10.06
C VAL A 142 -4.76 -1.54 8.82
N ASP A 143 -3.44 -1.77 8.81
CA ASP A 143 -2.77 -2.69 7.90
C ASP A 143 -2.43 -4.01 8.61
N THR A 144 -1.71 -4.89 7.91
CA THR A 144 -1.23 -6.16 8.48
C THR A 144 -0.25 -5.99 9.66
N ASN A 145 0.47 -4.87 9.72
CA ASN A 145 1.42 -4.59 10.79
C ASN A 145 0.71 -4.15 12.06
N ILE A 146 -0.17 -3.15 11.94
CA ILE A 146 -1.02 -2.65 13.02
C ILE A 146 -1.89 -3.78 13.56
N ARG A 147 -2.51 -4.58 12.68
CA ARG A 147 -3.37 -5.68 13.13
C ARG A 147 -2.63 -6.69 14.00
N ARG A 148 -1.38 -7.02 13.65
CA ARG A 148 -0.52 -7.91 14.43
C ARG A 148 -0.13 -7.31 15.77
N VAL A 149 0.16 -6.00 15.81
CA VAL A 149 0.44 -5.30 17.08
C VAL A 149 -0.78 -5.37 18.00
N ILE A 150 -1.98 -5.08 17.49
CA ILE A 150 -3.23 -5.18 18.26
C ILE A 150 -3.44 -6.62 18.74
N ALA A 151 -3.25 -7.61 17.87
CA ALA A 151 -3.40 -9.03 18.22
C ALA A 151 -2.54 -9.41 19.43
N ARG A 152 -1.26 -9.04 19.40
CA ARG A 152 -0.32 -9.40 20.45
C ARG A 152 -0.49 -8.55 21.70
N ALA A 153 -0.47 -7.24 21.54
CA ALA A 153 -0.40 -6.31 22.66
C ALA A 153 -1.74 -6.18 23.39
N VAL A 154 -2.87 -6.29 22.67
CA VAL A 154 -4.22 -6.11 23.22
C VAL A 154 -4.95 -7.45 23.35
N ASP A 155 -5.02 -8.23 22.27
CA ASP A 155 -5.82 -9.47 22.27
C ASP A 155 -5.10 -10.66 22.95
N GLY A 156 -3.79 -10.55 23.21
CA GLY A 156 -2.97 -11.63 23.77
C GLY A 156 -2.68 -12.77 22.80
N LEU A 157 -2.93 -12.57 21.50
CA LEU A 157 -2.82 -13.59 20.46
C LEU A 157 -1.48 -13.50 19.70
N PRO A 158 -0.85 -14.63 19.34
CA PRO A 158 0.43 -14.64 18.63
C PRO A 158 0.37 -14.07 17.21
N ASP A 159 -0.79 -14.20 16.56
CA ASP A 159 -1.02 -13.75 15.20
C ASP A 159 -2.50 -13.38 14.99
N ALA A 160 -2.79 -12.76 13.84
CA ALA A 160 -4.12 -12.43 13.40
C ALA A 160 -4.35 -12.78 11.92
N PRO A 161 -5.60 -13.06 11.53
CA PRO A 161 -5.95 -13.17 10.12
C PRO A 161 -5.68 -11.85 9.38
N ALA A 162 -5.81 -11.88 8.05
CA ALA A 162 -5.71 -10.67 7.24
C ALA A 162 -6.65 -9.56 7.78
N PRO A 163 -6.24 -8.28 7.66
CA PRO A 163 -7.06 -7.15 8.05
C PRO A 163 -8.47 -7.20 7.45
N ASN A 164 -9.46 -6.87 8.26
CA ASN A 164 -10.85 -6.79 7.88
C ASN A 164 -11.46 -5.54 8.52
N ALA A 165 -11.93 -4.61 7.70
CA ALA A 165 -12.39 -3.30 8.16
C ALA A 165 -13.49 -3.39 9.23
N ARG A 166 -14.51 -4.25 9.03
CA ARG A 166 -15.63 -4.40 9.97
C ARG A 166 -15.19 -4.84 11.36
N ARG A 167 -14.20 -5.72 11.43
CA ARG A 167 -13.66 -6.24 12.69
C ARG A 167 -12.63 -5.29 13.32
N ASP A 168 -11.72 -4.77 12.51
CA ASP A 168 -10.48 -4.17 13.03
C ASP A 168 -10.58 -2.65 13.24
N LEU A 169 -11.42 -1.93 12.48
CA LEU A 169 -11.58 -0.49 12.65
C LEU A 169 -12.16 -0.12 14.03
N PRO A 170 -13.17 -0.82 14.58
CA PRO A 170 -13.63 -0.54 15.94
C PRO A 170 -12.56 -0.78 17.00
N ALA A 171 -11.75 -1.84 16.82
CA ALA A 171 -10.65 -2.15 17.74
C ALA A 171 -9.58 -1.05 17.74
N MET A 172 -9.16 -0.59 16.56
CA MET A 172 -8.20 0.51 16.43
C MET A 172 -8.78 1.84 16.92
N THR A 173 -10.05 2.14 16.63
CA THR A 173 -10.73 3.36 17.09
C THR A 173 -10.71 3.48 18.61
N ALA A 174 -10.91 2.36 19.28
CA ALA A 174 -10.94 2.31 20.74
C ALA A 174 -9.55 2.51 21.38
N LEU A 175 -8.47 2.57 20.58
CA LEU A 175 -7.11 2.88 21.02
C LEU A 175 -6.66 4.30 20.63
N LEU A 176 -7.38 4.99 19.75
CA LEU A 176 -6.97 6.31 19.26
C LEU A 176 -7.02 7.35 20.39
N PRO A 177 -5.95 8.15 20.57
CA PRO A 177 -5.98 9.38 21.36
C PRO A 177 -7.14 10.30 20.97
N ALA A 178 -7.57 11.18 21.87
CA ALA A 178 -8.63 12.15 21.59
C ALA A 178 -8.20 13.26 20.63
N SER A 179 -6.94 13.69 20.69
CA SER A 179 -6.33 14.69 19.81
C SER A 179 -6.09 14.13 18.41
N ASP A 180 -6.42 14.90 17.38
CA ASP A 180 -6.19 14.56 15.97
C ASP A 180 -4.70 14.37 15.67
N ASP A 181 -3.87 15.30 16.15
CA ASP A 181 -2.41 15.28 16.07
C ASP A 181 -1.82 13.98 16.66
N ASP A 182 -2.26 13.63 17.87
CA ASP A 182 -1.78 12.43 18.54
C ASP A 182 -2.34 11.16 17.91
N ALA A 183 -3.57 11.20 17.37
CA ALA A 183 -4.13 10.09 16.61
C ALA A 183 -3.36 9.84 15.31
N ALA A 184 -2.93 10.89 14.61
CA ALA A 184 -2.07 10.76 13.43
C ALA A 184 -0.70 10.16 13.79
N ARG A 185 -0.04 10.68 14.84
CA ARG A 185 1.22 10.13 15.36
C ARG A 185 1.06 8.69 15.84
N PHE A 186 -0.06 8.36 16.48
CA PHE A 186 -0.36 7.01 16.96
C PHE A 186 -0.54 6.03 15.80
N ASN A 187 -1.31 6.38 14.76
CA ASN A 187 -1.46 5.54 13.57
C ASN A 187 -0.09 5.26 12.91
N ALA A 188 0.73 6.31 12.71
CA ALA A 188 2.06 6.18 12.14
C ALA A 188 2.99 5.34 13.05
N GLY A 189 2.93 5.55 14.36
CA GLY A 189 3.68 4.81 15.36
C GLY A 189 3.31 3.33 15.43
N MET A 190 2.01 2.99 15.37
CA MET A 190 1.55 1.60 15.33
C MET A 190 2.05 0.87 14.08
N MET A 191 2.01 1.53 12.92
CA MET A 191 2.54 0.99 11.67
C MET A 191 4.06 0.78 11.74
N GLU A 192 4.79 1.78 12.24
CA GLU A 192 6.24 1.74 12.40
C GLU A 192 6.67 0.65 13.39
N LEU A 193 5.97 0.54 14.52
CA LEU A 193 6.21 -0.46 15.54
C LEU A 193 6.01 -1.87 14.97
N GLY A 194 4.91 -2.10 14.25
CA GLY A 194 4.66 -3.37 13.59
C GLY A 194 5.71 -3.70 12.52
N ALA A 195 6.19 -2.70 11.78
CA ALA A 195 7.20 -2.90 10.73
C ALA A 195 8.60 -3.21 11.28
N LEU A 196 9.04 -2.57 12.37
CA LEU A 196 10.44 -2.58 12.81
C LEU A 196 10.69 -3.38 14.09
N VAL A 197 9.71 -3.48 14.97
CA VAL A 197 9.85 -4.05 16.32
C VAL A 197 8.99 -5.29 16.48
N CYS A 198 7.68 -5.15 16.39
CA CYS A 198 6.72 -6.25 16.51
C CYS A 198 6.58 -7.00 15.17
N THR A 199 7.69 -7.51 14.64
CA THR A 199 7.72 -8.21 13.35
C THR A 199 7.08 -9.61 13.45
N ALA A 200 6.64 -10.16 12.33
CA ALA A 200 5.90 -11.42 12.31
C ALA A 200 6.71 -12.61 12.88
N ARG A 201 8.00 -12.72 12.53
CA ARG A 201 8.84 -13.89 12.82
C ARG A 201 9.77 -13.72 14.02
N SER A 202 10.37 -12.55 14.17
CA SER A 202 11.40 -12.30 15.19
C SER A 202 11.16 -10.92 15.82
N PRO A 203 10.09 -10.78 16.62
CA PRO A 203 9.78 -9.51 17.26
C PRO A 203 10.87 -9.14 18.29
N LYS A 204 11.23 -7.87 18.32
CA LYS A 204 12.24 -7.32 19.25
C LYS A 204 11.56 -6.89 20.56
N CYS A 205 11.02 -7.86 21.31
CA CYS A 205 10.18 -7.60 22.49
C CYS A 205 10.91 -6.83 23.60
N GLU A 206 12.22 -7.00 23.73
CA GLU A 206 13.04 -6.31 24.74
C GLU A 206 13.13 -4.80 24.53
N SER A 207 13.06 -4.33 23.28
CA SER A 207 13.09 -2.90 22.93
C SER A 207 11.70 -2.35 22.56
N CYS A 208 10.64 -3.11 22.83
CA CYS A 208 9.28 -2.70 22.48
C CYS A 208 8.73 -1.71 23.51
N PRO A 209 8.22 -0.53 23.11
CA PRO A 209 7.63 0.43 24.05
C PRO A 209 6.39 -0.11 24.76
N LEU A 210 5.74 -1.14 24.19
CA LEU A 210 4.56 -1.79 24.76
C LEU A 210 4.92 -2.97 25.67
N ALA A 211 6.20 -3.22 25.96
CA ALA A 211 6.62 -4.44 26.63
C ALA A 211 5.96 -4.64 28.01
N SER A 212 5.72 -3.56 28.77
CA SER A 212 5.07 -3.61 30.09
C SER A 212 3.56 -3.87 30.03
N VAL A 213 2.91 -3.57 28.90
CA VAL A 213 1.44 -3.62 28.75
C VAL A 213 0.98 -4.66 27.72
N CYS A 214 1.90 -5.41 27.11
CA CYS A 214 1.60 -6.37 26.07
C CYS A 214 1.02 -7.68 26.64
N ALA A 215 -0.25 -7.96 26.35
CA ALA A 215 -0.95 -9.16 26.81
C ALA A 215 -0.28 -10.47 26.37
N TRP A 216 0.18 -10.57 25.12
CA TRP A 216 0.85 -11.78 24.60
C TRP A 216 2.19 -12.05 25.29
N ARG A 217 2.92 -10.98 25.66
CA ARG A 217 4.16 -11.09 26.46
C ARG A 217 3.86 -11.51 27.89
N ALA A 218 2.85 -10.92 28.52
CA ALA A 218 2.42 -11.28 29.87
C ALA A 218 1.98 -12.76 29.97
N ALA A 219 1.41 -13.30 28.90
CA ALA A 219 1.02 -14.71 28.78
C ALA A 219 2.19 -15.68 28.47
N GLY A 220 3.44 -15.20 28.37
CA GLY A 220 4.61 -16.05 28.12
C GLY A 220 4.82 -16.44 26.64
N TYR A 221 4.32 -15.64 25.70
CA TYR A 221 4.47 -15.83 24.25
C TYR A 221 3.88 -17.14 23.71
N PRO A 222 2.59 -17.44 23.95
CA PRO A 222 1.95 -18.64 23.39
C PRO A 222 2.11 -18.68 21.86
N GLU A 223 2.39 -19.86 21.30
CA GLU A 223 2.62 -20.05 19.86
C GLU A 223 1.32 -20.07 19.04
N THR A 224 1.42 -19.84 17.73
CA THR A 224 0.26 -19.88 16.83
C THR A 224 -0.01 -21.31 16.34
N GLU A 225 -1.26 -21.76 16.42
CA GLU A 225 -1.70 -23.04 15.84
C GLU A 225 -2.03 -22.95 14.34
N VAL A 226 -1.91 -21.77 13.71
CA VAL A 226 -2.39 -21.53 12.35
C VAL A 226 -1.42 -22.08 11.30
N ALA A 227 -1.96 -22.84 10.35
CA ALA A 227 -1.22 -23.36 9.21
C ALA A 227 -0.51 -22.24 8.42
N ARG A 228 0.78 -22.46 8.13
CA ARG A 228 1.61 -21.49 7.40
C ARG A 228 1.01 -21.21 6.02
N ARG A 229 0.98 -19.93 5.62
CA ARG A 229 0.57 -19.56 4.26
C ARG A 229 1.46 -20.26 3.22
N PRO A 230 0.90 -20.73 2.10
CA PRO A 230 1.67 -21.38 1.05
C PRO A 230 2.76 -20.43 0.53
N VAL A 231 3.95 -20.98 0.33
CA VAL A 231 5.09 -20.25 -0.22
C VAL A 231 4.78 -19.86 -1.67
N GLN A 232 4.98 -18.59 -2.01
CA GLN A 232 4.83 -18.13 -3.39
C GLN A 232 5.77 -18.91 -4.30
N LYS A 233 5.25 -19.48 -5.40
CA LYS A 233 6.04 -20.22 -6.41
C LYS A 233 7.21 -19.36 -6.92
N LYS A 234 8.29 -19.99 -7.41
CA LYS A 234 9.46 -19.28 -7.97
C LYS A 234 9.07 -18.30 -9.10
N TYR A 235 9.83 -17.22 -9.25
CA TYR A 235 9.56 -16.21 -10.28
C TYR A 235 9.95 -16.71 -11.66
N GLU A 236 11.12 -17.32 -11.74
CA GLU A 236 11.59 -17.96 -12.95
C GLU A 236 10.64 -19.09 -13.40
N GLY A 237 10.32 -19.08 -14.69
CA GLY A 237 9.38 -20.02 -15.32
C GLY A 237 7.90 -19.71 -15.11
N SER A 238 7.55 -18.71 -14.28
CA SER A 238 6.14 -18.41 -13.97
C SER A 238 5.47 -17.49 -15.00
N ASP A 239 4.13 -17.46 -15.00
CA ASP A 239 3.35 -16.58 -15.89
C ASP A 239 3.57 -15.08 -15.57
N ARG A 240 3.88 -14.74 -14.30
CA ARG A 240 4.27 -13.36 -13.93
C ARG A 240 5.56 -12.91 -14.61
N GLN A 241 6.52 -13.82 -14.82
CA GLN A 241 7.74 -13.50 -15.58
C GLN A 241 7.40 -13.26 -17.05
N ALA A 242 6.61 -14.14 -17.66
CA ALA A 242 6.19 -14.02 -19.06
C ALA A 242 5.49 -12.68 -19.31
N ARG A 243 4.53 -12.31 -18.46
CA ARG A 243 3.84 -11.00 -18.51
C ARG A 243 4.81 -9.84 -18.33
N GLY A 244 5.78 -9.96 -17.42
CA GLY A 244 6.82 -8.95 -17.21
C GLY A 244 7.73 -8.76 -18.41
N VAL A 245 8.01 -9.80 -19.19
CA VAL A 245 8.76 -9.71 -20.46
C VAL A 245 7.96 -8.94 -21.50
N VAL A 246 6.69 -9.29 -21.72
CA VAL A 246 5.82 -8.59 -22.67
C VAL A 246 5.70 -7.10 -22.33
N LEU A 247 5.42 -6.77 -21.07
CA LEU A 247 5.34 -5.37 -20.63
C LEU A 247 6.66 -4.62 -20.79
N ARG A 248 7.80 -5.28 -20.63
CA ARG A 248 9.12 -4.65 -20.83
C ARG A 248 9.30 -4.23 -22.29
N GLU A 249 8.94 -5.10 -23.24
CA GLU A 249 9.03 -4.78 -24.67
C GLU A 249 8.12 -3.62 -25.05
N LEU A 250 6.88 -3.61 -24.53
CA LEU A 250 5.92 -2.53 -24.80
C LEU A 250 6.35 -1.19 -24.20
N ARG A 251 7.03 -1.20 -23.04
CA ARG A 251 7.56 0.00 -22.40
C ARG A 251 8.85 0.53 -23.03
N ALA A 252 9.50 -0.25 -23.90
CA ALA A 252 10.76 0.13 -24.52
C ALA A 252 10.58 1.00 -25.77
N VAL A 253 9.35 1.16 -26.27
CA VAL A 253 9.04 1.96 -27.46
C VAL A 253 7.82 2.83 -27.24
N ASP A 254 7.77 3.96 -27.94
CA ASP A 254 6.60 4.82 -27.99
C ASP A 254 5.75 4.38 -29.19
N GLY A 255 4.76 3.52 -28.92
CA GLY A 255 3.84 3.00 -29.93
C GLY A 255 3.68 1.47 -29.95
N PRO A 256 3.02 0.94 -30.97
CA PRO A 256 2.70 -0.48 -31.06
C PRO A 256 3.93 -1.37 -31.31
N VAL A 257 3.91 -2.56 -30.74
CA VAL A 257 4.91 -3.62 -30.92
C VAL A 257 4.30 -4.80 -31.67
N ARG A 258 5.02 -5.27 -32.69
CA ARG A 258 4.63 -6.48 -33.45
C ARG A 258 4.76 -7.74 -32.60
N HIS A 259 3.84 -8.69 -32.79
CA HIS A 259 3.86 -10.00 -32.14
C HIS A 259 5.20 -10.72 -32.30
N GLU A 260 5.85 -10.58 -33.46
CA GLU A 260 7.16 -11.18 -33.73
C GLU A 260 8.25 -10.73 -32.75
N ARG A 261 8.26 -9.45 -32.36
CA ARG A 261 9.21 -8.93 -31.37
C ARG A 261 8.93 -9.52 -29.98
N LEU A 262 7.66 -9.68 -29.61
CA LEU A 262 7.28 -10.32 -28.36
C LEU A 262 7.67 -11.80 -28.34
N ARG A 263 7.53 -12.50 -29.47
CA ARG A 263 7.98 -13.89 -29.66
C ARG A 263 9.49 -14.02 -29.59
N ALA A 264 10.25 -13.05 -30.10
CA ALA A 264 11.71 -13.03 -29.94
C ALA A 264 12.13 -12.88 -28.47
N ALA A 265 11.41 -12.05 -27.70
CA ALA A 265 11.68 -11.85 -26.27
C ALA A 265 11.18 -13.00 -25.37
N LEU A 266 10.11 -13.68 -25.78
CA LEU A 266 9.52 -14.84 -25.09
C LEU A 266 9.20 -15.96 -26.11
N PRO A 267 10.19 -16.82 -26.44
CA PRO A 267 10.06 -17.82 -27.50
C PRO A 267 9.02 -18.92 -27.24
N GLU A 268 8.66 -19.17 -25.98
CA GLU A 268 7.66 -20.20 -25.66
C GLU A 268 6.23 -19.75 -26.00
N ALA A 269 5.77 -20.10 -27.21
CA ALA A 269 4.48 -19.67 -27.77
C ALA A 269 3.28 -19.83 -26.82
N ALA A 270 3.16 -20.98 -26.13
CA ALA A 270 2.06 -21.21 -25.19
C ALA A 270 2.12 -20.28 -23.96
N ARG A 271 3.32 -19.91 -23.49
CA ARG A 271 3.49 -18.96 -22.37
C ARG A 271 3.21 -17.53 -22.83
N LEU A 272 3.68 -17.16 -24.02
CA LEU A 272 3.40 -15.85 -24.62
C LEU A 272 1.90 -15.65 -24.82
N GLY A 273 1.20 -16.66 -25.38
CA GLY A 273 -0.25 -16.62 -25.59
C GLY A 273 -1.01 -16.34 -24.28
N ARG A 274 -0.76 -17.15 -23.24
CA ARG A 274 -1.40 -16.93 -21.91
C ARG A 274 -1.04 -15.58 -21.28
N ALA A 275 0.20 -15.13 -21.46
CA ALA A 275 0.63 -13.83 -20.95
C ALA A 275 -0.11 -12.68 -21.63
N LEU A 276 -0.22 -12.70 -22.96
CA LEU A 276 -0.95 -11.72 -23.75
C LEU A 276 -2.44 -11.73 -23.43
N GLU A 277 -3.08 -12.90 -23.41
CA GLU A 277 -4.49 -13.06 -23.05
C GLU A 277 -4.79 -12.42 -21.69
N GLY A 278 -3.99 -12.74 -20.68
CA GLY A 278 -4.17 -12.17 -19.35
C GLY A 278 -3.88 -10.66 -19.29
N LEU A 279 -2.94 -10.16 -20.08
CA LEU A 279 -2.61 -8.73 -20.11
C LEU A 279 -3.70 -7.90 -20.82
N LEU A 280 -4.26 -8.43 -21.91
CA LEU A 280 -5.42 -7.87 -22.60
C LEU A 280 -6.65 -7.85 -21.68
N ALA A 281 -6.94 -8.97 -21.02
CA ALA A 281 -8.05 -9.07 -20.07
C ALA A 281 -7.92 -8.10 -18.87
N ASP A 282 -6.68 -7.84 -18.43
CA ASP A 282 -6.41 -6.88 -17.35
C ASP A 282 -6.42 -5.41 -17.82
N GLY A 283 -6.53 -5.15 -19.13
CA GLY A 283 -6.45 -3.82 -19.73
C GLY A 283 -5.05 -3.22 -19.71
N LEU A 284 -4.01 -4.02 -19.50
CA LEU A 284 -2.61 -3.57 -19.46
C LEU A 284 -1.96 -3.51 -20.83
N VAL A 285 -2.59 -4.14 -21.81
CA VAL A 285 -2.18 -4.19 -23.21
C VAL A 285 -3.45 -4.07 -24.04
N VAL A 286 -3.36 -3.42 -25.19
CA VAL A 286 -4.44 -3.34 -26.19
C VAL A 286 -3.95 -3.88 -27.53
N ALA A 287 -4.85 -4.49 -28.30
CA ALA A 287 -4.59 -4.84 -29.69
C ALA A 287 -5.03 -3.68 -30.58
N VAL A 288 -4.11 -3.14 -31.38
CA VAL A 288 -4.34 -1.94 -32.22
C VAL A 288 -4.32 -2.25 -33.71
N GLY A 289 -4.26 -3.53 -34.06
CA GLY A 289 -4.26 -4.06 -35.41
C GLY A 289 -3.83 -5.53 -35.41
N ASP A 290 -3.77 -6.13 -36.59
CA ASP A 290 -3.33 -7.51 -36.75
C ASP A 290 -1.89 -7.67 -36.25
N ASP A 291 -1.72 -8.52 -35.23
CA ASP A 291 -0.44 -8.79 -34.58
C ASP A 291 0.29 -7.56 -34.01
N LEU A 292 -0.45 -6.49 -33.67
CA LEU A 292 0.09 -5.27 -33.08
C LEU A 292 -0.48 -5.01 -31.69
N TYR A 293 0.41 -4.85 -30.71
CA TYR A 293 0.07 -4.66 -29.30
C TYR A 293 0.67 -3.36 -28.78
N ALA A 294 -0.07 -2.60 -27.98
CA ALA A 294 0.41 -1.37 -27.34
C ALA A 294 0.04 -1.35 -25.86
N LEU A 295 0.64 -0.43 -25.10
CA LEU A 295 0.07 -0.01 -23.82
C LEU A 295 -1.26 0.75 -24.08
N PRO A 296 -2.23 0.69 -23.15
CA PRO A 296 -3.55 1.29 -23.32
C PRO A 296 -3.54 2.82 -23.40
#